data_AF-A0A956YZB3-F1
#
_entry.id   AF-A0A956YZB3-F1
#
_cell.length_a   1.000
_cell.length_b   1.000
_cell.length_c   1.000
_cell.angle_alpha   90.00
_cell.angle_beta   90.00
_cell.angle_gamma   90.00
#
_symmetry.space_group_name_H-M   'P 1'
#
loop_
_entity.id
_entity.type
_entity.pdbx_description
1 polymer ?
#
loop_
_entity_poly.entity_id
_entity_poly.type
_entity_poly.pdbx_seq_one_letter_code
_entity_poly.pdbx_strand_id
1 'polypeptide(L)'
;MTIVVHPDALVSLINGDHGAPYDILGPHQISENEVSIRTFRPWAREASLVVGKGKPKPMQRLHDEGFFEITIPGKIDDLKYHFEVVTQEGQAETYHDPYAFPPQLTEYDLYLLGEGKHLYSYEKLGAHIREIDGVTGTHFAVWAPNAYRVSVIGDFNRWDSRVNTMAMQGQGFWEIFIPEVGEGAIYRYDIRSRNLGYRVEKSDPYGFYSEMRPKNASVVADLSQHEWGDTEWMEERAHTDLLHRPVSLYELHLGSWRRTADNEWMNYRDLAHWLANYCVDMGYTHIELMPVAEHPFDASWGYQVTGYYAPTSRYGNPSDFKYFVDYLHQHGIGIILDWVPAHFPKDGHALGYFDGTHLYEHADPRQGEHPDWGTYIFNYGRNEVRNFLISNALFWLKEYHIDGLRVDAVASMIYLDYSRKDGEWVPNEHGGNENLAAIAFMRELNEIVHREAPGAVTVAEESTAWAMVSRPTYVGGLGFTFKWNMGW
;
A
#
# COMPACT_ATOMS: atom_id res chain seq x y z
N MET A 1 -14.07 -37.16 15.48
CA MET A 1 -13.28 -36.90 16.70
C MET A 1 -13.47 -35.43 17.00
N THR A 2 -13.94 -35.05 18.19
CA THR A 2 -13.98 -33.63 18.59
C THR A 2 -12.55 -33.10 18.46
N ILE A 3 -12.34 -32.13 17.57
CA ILE A 3 -11.06 -31.42 17.49
C ILE A 3 -10.96 -30.60 18.77
N VAL A 4 -10.39 -31.18 19.82
CA VAL A 4 -10.12 -30.48 21.07
C VAL A 4 -9.02 -29.48 20.77
N VAL A 5 -9.32 -28.19 20.87
CA VAL A 5 -8.30 -27.14 20.76
C VAL A 5 -7.27 -27.38 21.85
N HIS A 6 -6.00 -27.55 21.47
CA HIS A 6 -4.94 -27.79 22.43
C HIS A 6 -4.83 -26.59 23.40
N PRO A 7 -4.70 -26.80 24.73
CA PRO A 7 -4.65 -25.71 25.70
C PRO A 7 -3.62 -24.63 25.37
N ASP A 8 -2.42 -25.02 24.92
CA ASP A 8 -1.37 -24.07 24.54
C ASP A 8 -1.75 -23.20 23.33
N ALA A 9 -2.51 -23.75 22.38
CA ALA A 9 -2.99 -23.00 21.22
C ALA A 9 -4.03 -21.95 21.64
N LEU A 10 -4.92 -22.33 22.56
CA LEU A 10 -5.89 -21.40 23.15
C LEU A 10 -5.18 -20.28 23.95
N VAL A 11 -4.21 -20.62 24.79
CA VAL A 11 -3.42 -19.62 25.55
C VAL A 11 -2.66 -18.69 24.61
N SER A 12 -2.05 -19.24 23.54
CA SER A 12 -1.37 -18.45 22.51
C SER A 12 -2.32 -17.47 21.82
N LEU A 13 -3.54 -17.90 21.48
CA LEU A 13 -4.56 -17.03 20.88
C LEU A 13 -4.96 -15.90 21.83
N ILE A 14 -5.27 -16.23 23.09
CA ILE A 14 -5.69 -15.27 24.12
C ILE A 14 -4.63 -14.20 24.40
N ASN A 15 -3.35 -14.60 24.38
CA ASN A 15 -2.21 -13.69 24.56
C ASN A 15 -1.85 -12.91 23.27
N GLY A 16 -2.54 -13.20 22.16
CA GLY A 16 -2.28 -12.59 20.86
C GLY A 16 -0.98 -13.06 20.21
N ASP A 17 -0.49 -14.25 20.53
CA ASP A 17 0.77 -14.81 20.00
C ASP A 17 0.54 -15.93 18.97
N HIS A 18 -0.71 -16.20 18.58
CA HIS A 18 -1.04 -17.26 17.63
C HIS A 18 -0.99 -16.80 16.17
N GLY A 19 -0.23 -17.51 15.32
CA GLY A 19 0.01 -17.13 13.92
C GLY A 19 -0.91 -17.79 12.88
N ALA A 20 -1.75 -18.75 13.29
CA ALA A 20 -2.63 -19.51 12.39
C ALA A 20 -4.08 -19.51 12.90
N PRO A 21 -4.75 -18.34 12.97
CA PRO A 21 -6.05 -18.21 13.64
C PRO A 21 -7.15 -19.07 13.01
N TYR A 22 -7.09 -19.36 11.70
CA TYR A 22 -8.04 -20.23 11.00
C TYR A 22 -7.98 -21.69 11.47
N ASP A 23 -6.89 -22.14 12.09
CA ASP A 23 -6.80 -23.49 12.68
C ASP A 23 -7.64 -23.61 13.96
N ILE A 24 -8.05 -22.48 14.56
CA ILE A 24 -8.80 -22.44 15.83
C ILE A 24 -10.18 -21.81 15.63
N LEU A 25 -10.24 -20.63 15.01
CA LEU A 25 -11.42 -19.79 14.84
C LEU A 25 -12.19 -20.15 13.58
N GLY A 26 -13.43 -19.69 13.50
CA GLY A 26 -14.31 -19.97 12.37
C GLY A 26 -14.98 -21.34 12.46
N PRO A 27 -15.54 -21.82 11.33
CA PRO A 27 -16.19 -23.12 11.25
C PRO A 27 -15.18 -24.24 10.94
N HIS A 28 -15.31 -25.37 11.64
CA HIS A 28 -14.46 -26.56 11.55
C HIS A 28 -15.31 -27.82 11.41
N GLN A 29 -15.17 -28.55 10.31
CA GLN A 29 -15.88 -29.82 10.10
C GLN A 29 -15.29 -30.92 11.02
N ILE A 30 -16.07 -31.42 11.99
CA ILE A 30 -15.59 -32.43 12.98
C ILE A 30 -16.08 -33.86 12.72
N SER A 31 -17.16 -33.99 11.95
CA SER A 31 -17.72 -35.25 11.42
C SER A 31 -18.47 -34.96 10.11
N GLU A 32 -18.98 -35.97 9.39
CA GLU A 32 -19.72 -35.75 8.12
C GLU A 32 -20.95 -34.83 8.24
N ASN A 33 -21.51 -34.70 9.45
CA ASN A 33 -22.75 -33.97 9.70
C ASN A 33 -22.65 -32.99 10.88
N GLU A 34 -21.46 -32.68 11.39
CA GLU A 34 -21.29 -31.73 12.49
C GLU A 34 -20.15 -30.75 12.22
N VAL A 35 -20.40 -29.49 12.57
CA VAL A 35 -19.46 -28.38 12.48
C VAL A 35 -19.30 -27.76 13.86
N SER A 36 -18.06 -27.59 14.31
CA SER A 36 -17.73 -26.73 15.46
C SER A 36 -17.45 -25.31 14.96
N ILE A 37 -18.04 -24.31 15.58
CA ILE A 37 -17.83 -22.90 15.25
C ILE A 37 -17.28 -22.18 16.47
N ARG A 38 -16.14 -21.51 16.30
CA ARG A 38 -15.43 -20.83 17.39
C ARG A 38 -15.21 -19.36 17.09
N THR A 39 -15.38 -18.52 18.11
CA THR A 39 -15.10 -17.08 18.00
C THR A 39 -14.39 -16.55 19.24
N PHE A 40 -13.57 -15.54 19.04
CA PHE A 40 -12.82 -14.86 20.09
C PHE A 40 -13.16 -13.36 20.10
N ARG A 41 -13.77 -12.91 21.20
CA ARG A 41 -14.18 -11.52 21.43
C ARG A 41 -13.89 -11.16 22.89
N PRO A 42 -12.74 -10.54 23.19
CA PRO A 42 -12.30 -10.26 24.56
C PRO A 42 -13.31 -9.48 25.42
N TRP A 43 -14.09 -8.61 24.78
CA TRP A 43 -15.09 -7.79 25.44
C TRP A 43 -16.47 -8.42 25.53
N ALA A 44 -16.69 -9.60 24.95
CA ALA A 44 -17.98 -10.28 25.02
C ALA A 44 -18.13 -11.07 26.33
N ARG A 45 -19.25 -10.88 27.02
CA ARG A 45 -19.67 -11.69 28.16
C ARG A 45 -20.41 -12.95 27.71
N GLU A 46 -21.23 -12.81 26.67
CA GLU A 46 -22.07 -13.87 26.10
C GLU A 46 -21.99 -13.80 24.58
N ALA A 47 -22.07 -14.96 23.92
CA ALA A 47 -22.12 -15.08 22.47
C ALA A 47 -23.20 -16.10 22.08
N SER A 48 -23.91 -15.81 20.99
CA SER A 48 -24.89 -16.70 20.37
C SER A 48 -24.63 -16.78 18.86
N LEU A 49 -24.82 -17.97 18.31
CA LEU A 49 -24.77 -18.23 16.88
C LEU A 49 -26.17 -18.11 16.27
N VAL A 50 -26.30 -17.36 15.17
CA VAL A 50 -27.52 -17.29 14.38
C VAL A 50 -27.25 -17.85 12.99
N VAL A 51 -27.91 -18.95 12.63
CA VAL A 51 -27.79 -19.57 11.30
C VAL A 51 -28.94 -19.09 10.41
N GLY A 52 -28.62 -18.46 9.28
CA GLY A 52 -29.59 -17.85 8.37
C GLY A 52 -30.50 -16.84 9.09
N LYS A 53 -31.81 -17.09 9.06
CA LYS A 53 -32.84 -16.31 9.79
C LYS A 53 -33.39 -17.06 11.01
N GLY A 54 -32.59 -17.99 11.55
CA GLY A 54 -32.95 -18.80 12.70
C GLY A 54 -32.97 -18.03 14.02
N LYS A 55 -33.25 -18.74 15.12
CA LYS A 55 -33.13 -18.17 16.47
C LYS A 55 -31.67 -18.21 16.96
N PRO A 56 -31.24 -17.24 17.79
CA PRO A 56 -29.93 -17.29 18.43
C PRO A 56 -29.76 -18.56 19.27
N LYS A 57 -28.63 -19.24 19.09
CA LYS A 57 -28.22 -20.42 19.86
C LYS A 57 -27.05 -20.03 20.77
N PRO A 58 -27.20 -20.08 22.11
CA PRO A 58 -26.11 -19.74 23.02
C PRO A 58 -24.87 -20.59 22.77
N MET A 59 -23.71 -19.95 22.70
CA MET A 59 -22.41 -20.61 22.62
C MET A 59 -21.86 -20.91 24.01
N GLN A 60 -21.13 -22.01 24.15
CA GLN A 60 -20.42 -22.32 25.38
C GLN A 60 -19.20 -21.41 25.50
N ARG A 61 -19.09 -20.66 26.59
CA ARG A 61 -17.87 -19.94 26.95
C ARG A 61 -16.84 -20.94 27.49
N LEU A 62 -15.75 -21.14 26.75
CA LEU A 62 -14.67 -22.04 27.17
C LEU A 62 -13.53 -21.31 27.90
N HIS A 63 -13.44 -19.99 27.74
CA HIS A 63 -12.48 -19.16 28.47
C HIS A 63 -13.06 -17.79 28.85
N ASP A 64 -12.67 -17.29 30.02
CA ASP A 64 -13.15 -16.00 30.55
C ASP A 64 -12.66 -14.79 29.74
N GLU A 65 -11.60 -14.95 28.95
CA GLU A 65 -11.12 -13.93 28.00
C GLU A 65 -11.94 -13.86 26.70
N GLY A 66 -13.16 -14.40 26.70
CA GLY A 66 -14.10 -14.24 25.58
C GLY A 66 -13.89 -15.22 24.42
N PHE A 67 -13.51 -16.47 24.74
CA PHE A 67 -13.47 -17.56 23.76
C PHE A 67 -14.72 -18.44 23.87
N PHE A 68 -15.43 -18.59 22.75
CA PHE A 68 -16.72 -19.28 22.69
C PHE A 68 -16.72 -20.36 21.61
N GLU A 69 -17.41 -21.47 21.86
CA GLU A 69 -17.59 -22.58 20.92
C GLU A 69 -19.06 -23.04 20.90
N ILE A 70 -19.54 -23.46 19.73
CA ILE A 70 -20.78 -24.21 19.60
C ILE A 70 -20.64 -25.28 18.51
N THR A 71 -21.19 -26.46 18.76
CA THR A 71 -21.30 -27.52 17.75
C THR A 71 -22.72 -27.56 17.22
N ILE A 72 -22.88 -27.54 15.89
CA ILE A 72 -24.17 -27.64 15.21
C ILE A 72 -24.16 -28.74 14.16
N PRO A 73 -25.33 -29.35 13.85
CA PRO A 73 -25.44 -30.26 12.72
C PRO A 73 -25.34 -29.50 11.39
N GLY A 74 -24.63 -30.06 10.41
CA GLY A 74 -24.51 -29.51 9.06
C GLY A 74 -23.17 -29.78 8.38
N LYS A 75 -23.01 -29.18 7.20
CA LYS A 75 -21.76 -29.12 6.44
C LYS A 75 -21.31 -27.67 6.34
N ILE A 76 -20.00 -27.44 6.43
CA ILE A 76 -19.39 -26.11 6.39
C ILE A 76 -19.84 -25.29 5.18
N ASP A 77 -19.88 -25.89 3.98
CA ASP A 77 -20.23 -25.22 2.71
C ASP A 77 -21.67 -24.69 2.67
N ASP A 78 -22.56 -25.23 3.51
CA ASP A 78 -23.98 -24.84 3.56
C ASP A 78 -24.26 -23.79 4.66
N LEU A 79 -23.26 -23.41 5.46
CA LEU A 79 -23.45 -22.56 6.63
C LEU A 79 -23.31 -21.08 6.31
N LYS A 80 -24.44 -20.38 6.36
CA LYS A 80 -24.48 -18.91 6.46
C LYS A 80 -24.90 -18.52 7.87
N TYR A 81 -24.03 -17.81 8.59
CA TYR A 81 -24.27 -17.43 9.98
C TYR A 81 -23.66 -16.08 10.34
N HIS A 82 -24.10 -15.55 11.46
CA HIS A 82 -23.48 -14.43 12.16
C HIS A 82 -23.52 -14.68 13.67
N PHE A 83 -22.80 -13.87 14.43
CA PHE A 83 -22.84 -13.89 15.88
C PHE A 83 -23.65 -12.73 16.42
N GLU A 84 -24.38 -12.99 17.50
CA GLU A 84 -24.92 -11.97 18.41
C GLU A 84 -24.15 -12.07 19.72
N VAL A 85 -23.50 -10.99 20.14
CA VAL A 85 -22.73 -10.94 21.39
C VAL A 85 -23.27 -9.87 22.32
N VAL A 86 -23.15 -10.11 23.62
CA VAL A 86 -23.42 -9.12 24.66
C VAL A 86 -22.11 -8.75 25.31
N THR A 87 -21.74 -7.46 25.27
CA THR A 87 -20.49 -6.97 25.85
C THR A 87 -20.52 -7.05 27.38
N GLN A 88 -19.36 -6.87 28.02
CA GLN A 88 -19.28 -6.79 29.49
C GLN A 88 -20.15 -5.64 30.06
N GLU A 89 -20.33 -4.57 29.29
CA GLU A 89 -21.18 -3.42 29.60
C GLU A 89 -22.67 -3.66 29.32
N GLY A 90 -23.03 -4.83 28.78
CA GLY A 90 -24.42 -5.20 28.47
C GLY A 90 -24.94 -4.67 27.13
N GLN A 91 -24.06 -4.17 26.25
CA GLN A 91 -24.44 -3.77 24.89
C GLN A 91 -24.55 -4.99 23.99
N ALA A 92 -25.56 -5.02 23.12
CA ALA A 92 -25.69 -6.07 22.12
C ALA A 92 -24.98 -5.64 20.82
N GLU A 93 -24.13 -6.50 20.28
CA GLU A 93 -23.45 -6.32 19.00
C GLU A 93 -23.74 -7.54 18.10
N THR A 94 -23.84 -7.31 16.80
CA THR A 94 -23.99 -8.35 15.79
C THR A 94 -22.85 -8.22 14.80
N TYR A 95 -22.23 -9.33 14.40
CA TYR A 95 -21.18 -9.31 13.38
C TYR A 95 -21.08 -10.64 12.62
N HIS A 96 -20.69 -10.56 11.36
CA HIS A 96 -20.31 -11.74 10.57
C HIS A 96 -18.91 -12.22 10.95
N ASP A 97 -18.71 -13.54 10.95
CA ASP A 97 -17.43 -14.14 11.32
C ASP A 97 -16.35 -13.88 10.26
N PRO A 98 -15.26 -13.13 10.56
CA PRO A 98 -14.15 -12.95 9.63
C PRO A 98 -13.50 -14.28 9.22
N TYR A 99 -13.54 -15.29 10.10
CA TYR A 99 -12.90 -16.59 9.89
C TYR A 99 -13.82 -17.61 9.18
N ALA A 100 -15.02 -17.22 8.78
CA ALA A 100 -15.87 -18.02 7.89
C ALA A 100 -15.50 -17.86 6.41
N PHE A 101 -14.76 -16.80 6.06
CA PHE A 101 -14.39 -16.51 4.68
C PHE A 101 -12.99 -17.06 4.38
N PRO A 102 -12.80 -17.82 3.30
CA PRO A 102 -11.48 -18.33 2.94
C PRO A 102 -10.54 -17.20 2.50
N PRO A 103 -9.22 -17.44 2.48
CA PRO A 103 -8.26 -16.57 1.80
C PRO A 103 -8.67 -16.30 0.33
N GLN A 104 -8.43 -15.08 -0.13
CA GLN A 104 -8.86 -14.55 -1.43
C GLN A 104 -7.72 -14.42 -2.44
N LEU A 105 -6.44 -14.38 -2.01
CA LEU A 105 -5.32 -14.37 -2.95
C LEU A 105 -5.23 -15.73 -3.65
N THR A 106 -5.27 -15.71 -4.98
CA THR A 106 -5.16 -16.94 -5.77
C THR A 106 -3.73 -17.44 -5.81
N GLU A 107 -3.53 -18.73 -6.12
CA GLU A 107 -2.18 -19.28 -6.34
C GLU A 107 -1.43 -18.52 -7.44
N TYR A 108 -2.14 -18.03 -8.45
CA TYR A 108 -1.56 -17.23 -9.54
C TYR A 108 -1.11 -15.84 -9.05
N ASP A 109 -1.92 -15.17 -8.23
CA ASP A 109 -1.55 -13.89 -7.61
C ASP A 109 -0.27 -14.08 -6.76
N LEU A 110 -0.25 -15.10 -5.89
CA LEU A 110 0.89 -15.41 -5.02
C LEU A 110 2.17 -15.76 -5.81
N TYR A 111 2.03 -16.47 -6.92
CA TYR A 111 3.15 -16.77 -7.81
C TYR A 111 3.73 -15.49 -8.43
N LEU A 112 2.89 -14.64 -9.04
CA LEU A 112 3.36 -13.39 -9.65
C LEU A 112 3.94 -12.42 -8.62
N LEU A 113 3.37 -12.35 -7.42
CA LEU A 113 3.88 -11.54 -6.32
C LEU A 113 5.27 -12.02 -5.88
N GLY A 114 5.48 -13.33 -5.72
CA GLY A 114 6.78 -13.90 -5.35
C GLY A 114 7.87 -13.73 -6.43
N GLU A 115 7.49 -13.78 -7.71
CA GLU A 115 8.40 -13.53 -8.83
C GLU A 115 8.66 -12.02 -9.07
N GLY A 116 7.93 -11.14 -8.37
CA GLY A 116 8.01 -9.69 -8.55
C GLY A 116 7.53 -9.24 -9.93
N LYS A 117 6.49 -9.90 -10.47
CA LYS A 117 5.93 -9.68 -11.81
C LYS A 117 4.44 -9.31 -11.79
N HIS A 118 3.85 -9.10 -10.62
CA HIS A 118 2.45 -8.68 -10.50
C HIS A 118 2.34 -7.16 -10.73
N LEU A 119 2.26 -6.72 -11.99
CA LEU A 119 2.28 -5.28 -12.36
C LEU A 119 1.20 -4.44 -11.66
N TYR A 120 0.05 -5.05 -11.37
CA TYR A 120 -1.10 -4.45 -10.70
C TYR A 120 -1.24 -4.97 -9.27
N SER A 121 -0.12 -5.15 -8.54
CA SER A 121 -0.14 -5.73 -7.18
C SER A 121 -0.99 -4.90 -6.21
N TYR A 122 -1.16 -3.61 -6.47
CA TYR A 122 -2.06 -2.75 -5.71
C TYR A 122 -3.53 -3.15 -5.78
N GLU A 123 -4.00 -3.92 -6.77
CA GLU A 123 -5.38 -4.44 -6.80
C GLU A 123 -5.63 -5.59 -5.81
N LYS A 124 -4.55 -6.12 -5.23
CA LYS A 124 -4.54 -7.32 -4.39
C LYS A 124 -4.03 -7.03 -2.98
N LEU A 125 -2.93 -6.27 -2.88
CA LEU A 125 -2.34 -5.82 -1.63
C LEU A 125 -2.96 -4.49 -1.20
N GLY A 126 -2.97 -4.23 0.10
CA GLY A 126 -3.66 -3.08 0.68
C GLY A 126 -5.02 -3.46 1.26
N ALA A 127 -5.94 -2.49 1.29
CA ALA A 127 -7.31 -2.67 1.78
C ALA A 127 -8.32 -2.44 0.64
N HIS A 128 -9.11 -3.46 0.35
CA HIS A 128 -10.05 -3.50 -0.78
C HIS A 128 -11.46 -3.80 -0.32
N ILE A 129 -12.37 -2.86 -0.52
CA ILE A 129 -13.80 -3.11 -0.28
C ILE A 129 -14.29 -4.15 -1.29
N ARG A 130 -14.87 -5.25 -0.80
CA ARG A 130 -15.36 -6.37 -1.61
C ARG A 130 -16.64 -6.92 -1.04
N GLU A 131 -17.44 -7.54 -1.90
CA GLU A 131 -18.56 -8.38 -1.49
C GLU A 131 -18.18 -9.85 -1.68
N ILE A 132 -18.23 -10.63 -0.60
CA ILE A 132 -17.95 -12.07 -0.60
C ILE A 132 -19.18 -12.78 -0.03
N ASP A 133 -19.73 -13.74 -0.78
CA ASP A 133 -20.93 -14.52 -0.41
C ASP A 133 -22.17 -13.69 -0.01
N GLY A 134 -22.28 -12.46 -0.53
CA GLY A 134 -23.36 -11.51 -0.25
C GLY A 134 -23.10 -10.63 0.97
N VAL A 135 -21.88 -10.60 1.50
CA VAL A 135 -21.47 -9.79 2.65
C VAL A 135 -20.41 -8.80 2.19
N THR A 136 -20.70 -7.51 2.32
CA THR A 136 -19.73 -6.45 2.06
C THR A 136 -18.78 -6.30 3.24
N GLY A 137 -17.51 -6.11 2.95
CA GLY A 137 -16.46 -5.87 3.94
C GLY A 137 -15.17 -5.43 3.25
N THR A 138 -14.07 -5.46 3.99
CA THR A 138 -12.75 -5.12 3.43
C THR A 138 -11.82 -6.32 3.48
N HIS A 139 -11.23 -6.65 2.34
CA HIS A 139 -10.11 -7.58 2.23
C HIS A 139 -8.81 -6.82 2.46
N PHE A 140 -8.04 -7.25 3.45
CA PHE A 140 -6.73 -6.70 3.78
C PHE A 140 -5.65 -7.68 3.38
N ALA A 141 -4.58 -7.21 2.73
CA ALA A 141 -3.43 -8.03 2.43
C ALA A 141 -2.10 -7.26 2.52
N VAL A 142 -1.08 -7.86 3.14
CA VAL A 142 0.23 -7.23 3.38
C VAL A 142 1.37 -8.24 3.32
N TRP A 143 2.52 -7.82 2.78
CA TRP A 143 3.72 -8.64 2.73
C TRP A 143 4.60 -8.45 3.98
N ALA A 144 4.79 -9.52 4.76
CA ALA A 144 5.60 -9.53 5.98
C ALA A 144 6.14 -10.95 6.27
N PRO A 145 7.09 -11.45 5.47
CA PRO A 145 7.49 -12.86 5.49
C PRO A 145 8.14 -13.33 6.79
N ASN A 146 8.84 -12.43 7.49
CA ASN A 146 9.51 -12.78 8.76
C ASN A 146 8.61 -12.61 9.98
N ALA A 147 7.39 -12.09 9.81
CA ALA A 147 6.38 -12.06 10.86
C ALA A 147 5.89 -13.49 11.17
N TYR A 148 5.71 -13.81 12.46
CA TYR A 148 4.95 -15.01 12.86
C TYR A 148 3.48 -14.71 13.09
N ARG A 149 3.11 -13.43 13.17
CA ARG A 149 1.73 -12.98 13.30
C ARG A 149 1.58 -11.57 12.75
N VAL A 150 0.53 -11.36 11.98
CA VAL A 150 0.04 -10.04 11.58
C VAL A 150 -1.43 -9.93 11.96
N SER A 151 -1.88 -8.77 12.41
CA SER A 151 -3.29 -8.50 12.71
C SER A 151 -3.68 -7.12 12.20
N VAL A 152 -4.90 -7.01 11.69
CA VAL A 152 -5.48 -5.69 11.37
C VAL A 152 -6.04 -5.11 12.65
N ILE A 153 -5.66 -3.89 12.99
CA ILE A 153 -6.20 -3.15 14.13
C ILE A 153 -6.84 -1.86 13.65
N GLY A 154 -7.93 -1.47 14.29
CA GLY A 154 -8.65 -0.24 13.97
C GLY A 154 -9.84 -0.02 14.87
N ASP A 155 -10.62 0.99 14.55
CA ASP A 155 -11.78 1.41 15.37
C ASP A 155 -12.79 0.27 15.52
N PHE A 156 -13.01 -0.48 14.43
CA PHE A 156 -13.95 -1.60 14.32
C PHE A 156 -13.61 -2.80 15.23
N ASN A 157 -12.40 -2.88 15.75
CA ASN A 157 -12.00 -3.91 16.72
C ASN A 157 -11.37 -3.32 17.99
N ARG A 158 -11.65 -2.04 18.27
CA ARG A 158 -11.17 -1.31 19.46
C ARG A 158 -9.65 -1.29 19.56
N TRP A 159 -8.96 -1.33 18.41
CA TRP A 159 -7.50 -1.42 18.30
C TRP A 159 -6.90 -2.65 19.01
N ASP A 160 -7.69 -3.70 19.25
CA ASP A 160 -7.23 -4.93 19.89
C ASP A 160 -6.64 -5.89 18.85
N SER A 161 -5.32 -6.00 18.83
CA SER A 161 -4.64 -6.85 17.84
C SER A 161 -5.03 -8.31 17.92
N ARG A 162 -5.55 -8.81 19.04
CA ARG A 162 -5.85 -10.23 19.21
C ARG A 162 -7.04 -10.73 18.39
N VAL A 163 -7.86 -9.82 17.84
CA VAL A 163 -9.20 -10.13 17.31
C VAL A 163 -9.21 -10.46 15.83
N ASN A 164 -8.53 -9.65 15.00
CA ASN A 164 -8.48 -9.81 13.55
C ASN A 164 -7.06 -10.20 13.11
N THR A 165 -6.58 -11.33 13.62
CA THR A 165 -5.31 -11.93 13.19
C THR A 165 -5.47 -12.50 11.78
N MET A 166 -4.48 -12.25 10.92
CA MET A 166 -4.48 -12.59 9.49
C MET A 166 -3.97 -14.02 9.25
N ALA A 167 -4.26 -14.59 8.07
CA ALA A 167 -3.68 -15.84 7.59
C ALA A 167 -2.46 -15.57 6.71
N MET A 168 -1.37 -16.31 6.93
CA MET A 168 -0.22 -16.29 6.03
C MET A 168 -0.44 -17.21 4.82
N GLN A 169 -0.20 -16.69 3.62
CA GLN A 169 -0.25 -17.36 2.33
C GLN A 169 1.11 -17.27 1.63
N GLY A 170 1.40 -18.28 0.80
CA GLY A 170 2.57 -18.31 -0.08
C GLY A 170 3.87 -17.91 0.62
N GLN A 171 4.59 -16.94 0.02
CA GLN A 171 5.89 -16.47 0.48
C GLN A 171 5.81 -15.35 1.53
N GLY A 172 4.83 -15.42 2.45
CA GLY A 172 4.70 -14.44 3.54
C GLY A 172 3.76 -13.27 3.27
N PHE A 173 2.75 -13.50 2.43
CA PHE A 173 1.64 -12.57 2.23
C PHE A 173 0.56 -12.89 3.25
N TRP A 174 0.21 -11.92 4.09
CA TRP A 174 -0.80 -12.07 5.12
C TRP A 174 -2.11 -11.48 4.62
N GLU A 175 -3.23 -12.19 4.80
CA GLU A 175 -4.53 -11.69 4.39
C GLU A 175 -5.67 -12.01 5.37
N ILE A 176 -6.73 -11.20 5.31
CA ILE A 176 -8.01 -11.46 5.98
C ILE A 176 -9.12 -10.65 5.30
N PHE A 177 -10.32 -11.22 5.19
CA PHE A 177 -11.52 -10.46 4.93
C PHE A 177 -12.22 -10.12 6.24
N ILE A 178 -12.48 -8.84 6.49
CA ILE A 178 -13.22 -8.38 7.67
C ILE A 178 -14.58 -7.85 7.19
N PRO A 179 -15.67 -8.57 7.47
CA PRO A 179 -17.02 -8.14 7.14
C PRO A 179 -17.36 -6.79 7.74
N GLU A 180 -18.23 -6.04 7.06
CA GLU A 180 -18.85 -4.79 7.55
C GLU A 180 -17.86 -3.62 7.78
N VAL A 181 -16.56 -3.84 7.58
CA VAL A 181 -15.56 -2.78 7.48
C VAL A 181 -15.65 -2.16 6.09
N GLY A 182 -15.98 -0.88 6.02
CA GLY A 182 -16.12 -0.14 4.78
C GLY A 182 -15.20 1.07 4.67
N GLU A 183 -15.48 1.92 3.68
CA GLU A 183 -14.75 3.16 3.42
C GLU A 183 -14.71 4.07 4.66
N GLY A 184 -13.57 4.73 4.85
CA GLY A 184 -13.32 5.61 5.99
C GLY A 184 -12.85 4.89 7.26
N ALA A 185 -12.86 3.56 7.30
CA ALA A 185 -12.32 2.81 8.42
C ALA A 185 -10.81 3.06 8.59
N ILE A 186 -10.41 3.47 9.79
CA ILE A 186 -9.02 3.76 10.14
C ILE A 186 -8.36 2.47 10.64
N TYR A 187 -7.17 2.15 10.12
CA TYR A 187 -6.49 0.90 10.45
C TYR A 187 -4.95 0.97 10.41
N ARG A 188 -4.33 -0.01 11.07
CA ARG A 188 -2.90 -0.36 10.97
C ARG A 188 -2.72 -1.87 10.97
N TYR A 189 -1.51 -2.33 10.68
CA TYR A 189 -1.08 -3.70 10.91
C TYR A 189 -0.27 -3.80 12.21
N ASP A 190 -0.71 -4.64 13.16
CA ASP A 190 0.11 -5.11 14.30
C ASP A 190 0.95 -6.30 13.83
N ILE A 191 2.27 -6.15 13.83
CA ILE A 191 3.22 -7.13 13.33
C ILE A 191 4.07 -7.66 14.48
N ARG A 192 4.15 -8.98 14.62
CA ARG A 192 5.08 -9.66 15.53
C ARG A 192 6.08 -10.50 14.75
N SER A 193 7.35 -10.18 14.89
CA SER A 193 8.45 -10.80 14.16
C SER A 193 9.02 -12.02 14.87
N ARG A 194 9.53 -12.98 14.09
CA ARG A 194 10.36 -14.08 14.62
C ARG A 194 11.70 -13.58 15.17
N ASN A 195 12.10 -12.35 14.85
CA ASN A 195 13.40 -11.82 15.21
C ASN A 195 13.33 -10.97 16.49
N LEU A 196 14.14 -11.36 17.48
CA LEU A 196 14.48 -10.57 18.67
C LEU A 196 13.28 -10.00 19.44
N GLY A 197 12.11 -10.64 19.35
CA GLY A 197 10.88 -10.17 19.99
C GLY A 197 10.34 -8.86 19.42
N TYR A 198 10.72 -8.48 18.20
CA TYR A 198 10.28 -7.24 17.55
C TYR A 198 8.76 -7.24 17.34
N ARG A 199 8.12 -6.14 17.80
CA ARG A 199 6.68 -5.90 17.71
C ARG A 199 6.46 -4.45 17.31
N VAL A 200 5.60 -4.21 16.33
CA VAL A 200 5.40 -2.88 15.77
C VAL A 200 4.01 -2.74 15.18
N GLU A 201 3.49 -1.51 15.18
CA GLU A 201 2.33 -1.13 14.37
C GLU A 201 2.80 -0.39 13.12
N LYS A 202 2.27 -0.78 11.97
CA LYS A 202 2.63 -0.22 10.66
C LYS A 202 1.42 0.35 9.94
N SER A 203 1.62 1.48 9.28
CA SER A 203 0.76 1.93 8.19
C SER A 203 0.83 0.92 7.05
N ASP A 204 -0.22 0.85 6.25
CA ASP A 204 -0.28 -0.03 5.09
C ASP A 204 0.65 0.48 3.97
N PRO A 205 1.64 -0.31 3.52
CA PRO A 205 2.49 0.04 2.38
C PRO A 205 1.69 0.33 1.10
N TYR A 206 0.54 -0.34 0.93
CA TYR A 206 -0.38 -0.23 -0.19
C TYR A 206 -1.67 0.53 0.19
N GLY A 207 -1.66 1.29 1.30
CA GLY A 207 -2.81 2.09 1.71
C GLY A 207 -3.13 3.19 0.71
N PHE A 208 -4.40 3.32 0.33
CA PHE A 208 -4.88 4.31 -0.66
C PHE A 208 -5.24 5.67 -0.08
N TYR A 209 -5.38 5.74 1.24
CA TYR A 209 -5.59 6.98 1.96
C TYR A 209 -5.00 6.88 3.37
N SER A 210 -4.73 8.03 3.98
CA SER A 210 -4.06 8.15 5.27
C SER A 210 -4.73 9.22 6.12
N GLU A 211 -4.64 9.08 7.45
CA GLU A 211 -5.01 10.17 8.35
C GLU A 211 -4.09 11.39 8.14
N MET A 212 -4.65 12.59 8.34
CA MET A 212 -3.87 13.83 8.34
C MET A 212 -2.72 13.79 9.34
N ARG A 213 -1.49 14.00 8.86
CA ARG A 213 -0.30 14.09 9.70
C ARG A 213 -0.48 15.10 10.85
N PRO A 214 0.07 14.86 12.06
CA PRO A 214 1.10 13.86 12.39
C PRO A 214 0.53 12.46 12.70
N LYS A 215 -0.77 12.23 12.50
CA LYS A 215 -1.30 10.87 12.53
C LYS A 215 -0.76 10.05 11.35
N ASN A 216 -0.91 8.73 11.44
CA ASN A 216 -0.25 7.80 10.53
C ASN A 216 -1.02 6.49 10.32
N ALA A 217 -2.27 6.37 10.77
CA ALA A 217 -3.06 5.21 10.37
C ALA A 217 -3.49 5.33 8.91
N SER A 218 -3.58 4.19 8.24
CA SER A 218 -4.17 4.09 6.91
C SER A 218 -5.69 4.18 7.02
N VAL A 219 -6.33 4.58 5.94
CA VAL A 219 -7.79 4.70 5.86
C VAL A 219 -8.26 3.89 4.66
N VAL A 220 -9.25 3.02 4.86
CA VAL A 220 -9.89 2.28 3.76
C VAL A 220 -10.54 3.28 2.82
N ALA A 221 -10.19 3.24 1.54
CA ALA A 221 -10.71 4.17 0.53
C ALA A 221 -11.19 3.38 -0.70
N ASP A 222 -12.30 3.81 -1.28
CA ASP A 222 -12.81 3.26 -2.53
C ASP A 222 -12.41 4.17 -3.70
N LEU A 223 -11.47 3.70 -4.51
CA LEU A 223 -10.99 4.48 -5.65
C LEU A 223 -11.97 4.46 -6.84
N SER A 224 -12.99 3.59 -6.84
CA SER A 224 -13.88 3.41 -7.99
C SER A 224 -14.97 4.49 -8.14
N GLN A 225 -15.13 5.38 -7.14
CA GLN A 225 -16.25 6.33 -7.10
C GLN A 225 -16.11 7.54 -8.04
N HIS A 226 -14.92 7.79 -8.59
CA HIS A 226 -14.71 8.93 -9.49
C HIS A 226 -15.02 8.57 -10.95
N GLU A 227 -15.95 9.28 -11.56
CA GLU A 227 -16.25 9.20 -12.98
C GLU A 227 -15.36 10.19 -13.76
N TRP A 228 -14.43 9.67 -14.56
CA TRP A 228 -13.50 10.48 -15.37
C TRP A 228 -14.18 11.13 -16.58
N GLY A 229 -13.84 12.39 -16.86
CA GLY A 229 -14.25 13.15 -18.05
C GLY A 229 -13.15 13.34 -19.10
N ASP A 230 -12.00 12.69 -18.96
CA ASP A 230 -10.76 12.94 -19.72
C ASP A 230 -10.46 11.91 -20.82
N THR A 231 -11.47 11.13 -21.27
CA THR A 231 -11.25 10.05 -22.25
C THR A 231 -10.55 10.52 -23.53
N GLU A 232 -10.93 11.69 -24.08
CA GLU A 232 -10.30 12.26 -25.29
C GLU A 232 -8.82 12.57 -25.06
N TRP A 233 -8.46 13.11 -23.88
CA TRP A 233 -7.07 13.38 -23.50
C TRP A 233 -6.24 12.09 -23.45
N MET A 234 -6.77 11.07 -22.78
CA MET A 234 -6.07 9.79 -22.61
C MET A 234 -5.87 9.05 -23.94
N GLU A 235 -6.83 9.14 -24.86
CA GLU A 235 -6.71 8.65 -26.23
C GLU A 235 -5.66 9.43 -27.04
N GLU A 236 -5.66 10.77 -27.00
CA GLU A 236 -4.66 11.59 -27.69
C GLU A 236 -3.25 11.32 -27.14
N ARG A 237 -3.10 11.22 -25.82
CA ARG A 237 -1.84 10.93 -25.15
C ARG A 237 -1.22 9.65 -25.70
N ALA A 238 -1.99 8.56 -25.79
CA ALA A 238 -1.51 7.26 -26.25
C ALA A 238 -0.94 7.28 -27.69
N HIS A 239 -1.31 8.28 -28.49
CA HIS A 239 -0.87 8.46 -29.88
C HIS A 239 0.10 9.63 -30.07
N THR A 240 0.47 10.32 -29.00
CA THR A 240 1.32 11.51 -29.05
C THR A 240 2.75 11.20 -28.61
N ASP A 241 3.71 11.64 -29.42
CA ASP A 241 5.13 11.66 -29.06
C ASP A 241 5.52 13.05 -28.55
N LEU A 242 5.69 13.18 -27.22
CA LEU A 242 6.05 14.44 -26.58
C LEU A 242 7.44 14.96 -26.99
N LEU A 243 8.33 14.14 -27.54
CA LEU A 243 9.63 14.62 -28.06
C LEU A 243 9.47 15.56 -29.27
N HIS A 244 8.32 15.51 -29.95
CA HIS A 244 8.03 16.28 -31.16
C HIS A 244 6.86 17.25 -30.97
N ARG A 245 6.50 17.56 -29.71
CA ARG A 245 5.44 18.49 -29.32
C ARG A 245 5.98 19.60 -28.42
N PRO A 246 5.28 20.74 -28.29
CA PRO A 246 5.66 21.76 -27.32
C PRO A 246 5.45 21.25 -25.88
N VAL A 247 6.54 21.20 -25.11
CA VAL A 247 6.50 20.89 -23.68
C VAL A 247 7.02 22.12 -22.93
N SER A 248 6.12 22.80 -22.21
CA SER A 248 6.45 23.90 -21.32
C SER A 248 5.83 23.60 -19.95
N LEU A 249 6.72 23.36 -18.98
CA LEU A 249 6.38 22.91 -17.63
C LEU A 249 6.31 24.08 -16.66
N TYR A 250 5.27 24.10 -15.83
CA TYR A 250 5.19 24.93 -14.64
C TYR A 250 5.31 24.04 -13.40
N GLU A 251 6.49 24.05 -12.78
CA GLU A 251 6.75 23.31 -11.54
C GLU A 251 6.12 24.01 -10.33
N LEU A 252 5.48 23.25 -9.45
CA LEU A 252 4.92 23.79 -8.21
C LEU A 252 4.85 22.80 -7.04
N HIS A 253 4.82 23.38 -5.84
CA HIS A 253 4.46 22.71 -4.60
C HIS A 253 3.03 23.08 -4.18
N LEU A 254 2.11 22.11 -4.18
CA LEU A 254 0.68 22.37 -3.89
C LEU A 254 0.46 23.06 -2.53
N GLY A 255 1.23 22.68 -1.50
CA GLY A 255 1.05 23.21 -0.14
C GLY A 255 1.53 24.65 0.08
N SER A 256 2.16 25.26 -0.92
CA SER A 256 2.71 26.64 -0.84
C SER A 256 2.37 27.51 -2.04
N TRP A 257 1.84 26.95 -3.13
CA TRP A 257 1.46 27.71 -4.32
C TRP A 257 0.37 28.75 -4.00
N ARG A 258 -0.68 28.32 -3.30
CA ARG A 258 -1.78 29.20 -2.89
C ARG A 258 -2.45 28.71 -1.62
N ARG A 259 -2.89 29.66 -0.80
CA ARG A 259 -3.63 29.43 0.45
C ARG A 259 -4.99 30.12 0.41
N THR A 260 -5.90 29.67 1.25
CA THR A 260 -7.18 30.34 1.47
C THR A 260 -6.97 31.71 2.12
N ALA A 261 -8.03 32.54 2.19
CA ALA A 261 -7.98 33.84 2.86
C ALA A 261 -7.59 33.70 4.35
N ASP A 262 -7.94 32.58 4.97
CA ASP A 262 -7.62 32.24 6.36
C ASP A 262 -6.25 31.55 6.51
N ASN A 263 -5.43 31.56 5.47
CA ASN A 263 -4.08 30.99 5.42
C ASN A 263 -4.04 29.45 5.58
N GLU A 264 -5.13 28.77 5.25
CA GLU A 264 -5.21 27.30 5.23
C GLU A 264 -4.78 26.76 3.86
N TRP A 265 -4.47 25.45 3.79
CA TRP A 265 -4.27 24.82 2.48
C TRP A 265 -5.56 24.78 1.68
N MET A 266 -5.42 24.88 0.37
CA MET A 266 -6.53 24.69 -0.54
C MET A 266 -6.77 23.21 -0.78
N ASN A 267 -8.03 22.82 -0.97
CA ASN A 267 -8.38 21.48 -1.40
C ASN A 267 -7.99 21.27 -2.88
N TYR A 268 -7.70 20.02 -3.26
CA TYR A 268 -7.40 19.62 -4.64
C TYR A 268 -8.42 20.16 -5.64
N ARG A 269 -9.72 20.11 -5.35
CA ARG A 269 -10.76 20.61 -6.26
C ARG A 269 -10.61 22.09 -6.55
N ASP A 270 -10.41 22.91 -5.52
CA ASP A 270 -10.23 24.35 -5.69
C ASP A 270 -8.92 24.67 -6.42
N LEU A 271 -7.85 23.95 -6.11
CA LEU A 271 -6.56 24.09 -6.79
C LEU A 271 -6.67 23.80 -8.28
N ALA A 272 -7.47 22.81 -8.67
CA ALA A 272 -7.65 22.43 -10.07
C ALA A 272 -8.15 23.61 -10.93
N HIS A 273 -9.20 24.30 -10.45
CA HIS A 273 -9.76 25.47 -11.12
C HIS A 273 -8.78 26.62 -11.22
N TRP A 274 -8.07 26.91 -10.12
CA TRP A 274 -7.10 28.00 -10.10
C TRP A 274 -5.89 27.72 -11.01
N LEU A 275 -5.37 26.50 -10.99
CA LEU A 275 -4.22 26.11 -11.81
C LEU A 275 -4.57 26.00 -13.28
N ALA A 276 -5.71 25.41 -13.65
CA ALA A 276 -6.15 25.36 -15.04
C ALA A 276 -6.18 26.75 -15.66
N ASN A 277 -6.88 27.70 -14.99
CA ASN A 277 -6.98 29.08 -15.48
C ASN A 277 -5.60 29.75 -15.58
N TYR A 278 -4.76 29.59 -14.55
CA TYR A 278 -3.42 30.17 -14.56
C TYR A 278 -2.53 29.60 -15.67
N CYS A 279 -2.55 28.28 -15.86
CA CYS A 279 -1.75 27.62 -16.89
C CYS A 279 -2.20 27.99 -18.30
N VAL A 280 -3.52 28.06 -18.54
CA VAL A 280 -4.09 28.51 -19.82
C VAL A 280 -3.73 29.96 -20.11
N ASP A 281 -3.88 30.86 -19.12
CA ASP A 281 -3.54 32.29 -19.27
C ASP A 281 -2.04 32.51 -19.58
N MET A 282 -1.18 31.69 -18.97
CA MET A 282 0.28 31.77 -19.12
C MET A 282 0.82 30.97 -20.31
N GLY A 283 0.03 30.06 -20.88
CA GLY A 283 0.41 29.23 -22.03
C GLY A 283 1.31 28.04 -21.69
N TYR A 284 1.27 27.52 -20.47
CA TYR A 284 1.94 26.26 -20.12
C TYR A 284 1.19 25.07 -20.71
N THR A 285 1.91 24.01 -21.10
CA THR A 285 1.27 22.78 -21.62
C THR A 285 1.16 21.70 -20.54
N HIS A 286 2.01 21.77 -19.52
CA HIS A 286 2.05 20.81 -18.43
C HIS A 286 2.35 21.53 -17.11
N ILE A 287 1.90 20.92 -16.01
CA ILE A 287 2.43 21.19 -14.68
C ILE A 287 3.37 20.06 -14.24
N GLU A 288 4.37 20.39 -13.43
CA GLU A 288 5.17 19.41 -12.70
C GLU A 288 4.88 19.57 -11.21
N LEU A 289 4.34 18.53 -10.59
CA LEU A 289 4.02 18.53 -9.18
C LEU A 289 5.21 17.97 -8.39
N MET A 290 5.71 18.74 -7.42
CA MET A 290 6.51 18.17 -6.33
C MET A 290 5.73 17.02 -5.65
N PRO A 291 6.41 16.07 -4.96
CA PRO A 291 5.78 14.80 -4.61
C PRO A 291 4.48 14.96 -3.81
N VAL A 292 3.41 14.37 -4.33
CA VAL A 292 2.08 14.38 -3.69
C VAL A 292 1.77 13.10 -2.92
N ALA A 293 2.61 12.08 -3.01
CA ALA A 293 2.48 10.88 -2.18
C ALA A 293 2.54 11.25 -0.69
N GLU A 294 1.85 10.49 0.17
CA GLU A 294 1.74 10.84 1.58
C GLU A 294 3.12 10.84 2.27
N HIS A 295 3.38 11.91 3.02
CA HIS A 295 4.66 12.19 3.67
C HIS A 295 4.44 12.85 5.04
N PRO A 296 5.24 12.53 6.07
CA PRO A 296 4.94 12.93 7.44
C PRO A 296 5.38 14.36 7.78
N PHE A 297 6.24 14.98 6.97
CA PHE A 297 6.90 16.24 7.30
C PHE A 297 6.88 17.23 6.14
N ASP A 298 6.30 18.41 6.32
CA ASP A 298 6.15 19.40 5.22
C ASP A 298 7.46 19.90 4.65
N ALA A 299 8.49 20.07 5.49
CA ALA A 299 9.76 20.64 5.04
C ALA A 299 10.61 19.63 4.26
N SER A 300 10.17 18.37 4.10
CA SER A 300 10.73 17.47 3.09
C SER A 300 10.26 17.82 1.68
N TRP A 301 9.28 18.72 1.56
CA TRP A 301 8.59 19.09 0.31
C TRP A 301 7.97 17.91 -0.45
N GLY A 302 7.77 16.78 0.26
CA GLY A 302 7.26 15.53 -0.31
C GLY A 302 8.33 14.48 -0.56
N TYR A 303 9.62 14.81 -0.59
CA TYR A 303 10.70 13.85 -0.94
C TYR A 303 11.01 12.80 0.14
N GLN A 304 10.33 12.82 1.28
CA GLN A 304 10.42 11.76 2.29
C GLN A 304 9.07 11.08 2.44
N VAL A 305 8.74 10.21 1.47
CA VAL A 305 7.44 9.55 1.33
C VAL A 305 7.30 8.39 2.31
N THR A 306 6.13 8.25 2.94
CA THR A 306 5.77 7.09 3.77
C THR A 306 4.54 6.34 3.26
N GLY A 307 3.64 6.98 2.52
CA GLY A 307 2.47 6.35 1.87
C GLY A 307 2.55 6.50 0.35
N TYR A 308 3.20 5.54 -0.30
CA TYR A 308 3.48 5.58 -1.75
C TYR A 308 2.22 5.48 -2.61
N TYR A 309 1.19 4.80 -2.14
CA TYR A 309 -0.05 4.53 -2.87
C TYR A 309 -1.21 5.48 -2.48
N ALA A 310 -0.92 6.58 -1.79
CA ALA A 310 -1.94 7.55 -1.38
C ALA A 310 -1.50 8.98 -1.75
N PRO A 311 -2.34 9.79 -2.41
CA PRO A 311 -2.15 11.23 -2.42
C PRO A 311 -2.27 11.76 -0.99
N THR A 312 -1.48 12.77 -0.66
CA THR A 312 -1.43 13.31 0.70
C THR A 312 -2.79 13.85 1.12
N SER A 313 -3.21 13.46 2.31
CA SER A 313 -4.47 13.88 2.94
C SER A 313 -4.54 15.39 3.22
N ARG A 314 -3.41 16.12 3.11
CA ARG A 314 -3.30 17.57 3.31
C ARG A 314 -4.31 18.38 2.51
N TYR A 315 -4.62 17.93 1.30
CA TYR A 315 -5.41 18.71 0.33
C TYR A 315 -6.74 18.03 -0.03
N GLY A 316 -7.13 16.96 0.66
CA GLY A 316 -8.39 16.25 0.39
C GLY A 316 -8.23 14.74 0.34
N ASN A 317 -9.25 14.07 -0.19
CA ASN A 317 -9.27 12.62 -0.36
C ASN A 317 -8.81 12.20 -1.77
N PRO A 318 -8.62 10.89 -2.03
CA PRO A 318 -8.29 10.37 -3.36
C PRO A 318 -9.19 10.84 -4.50
N SER A 319 -10.52 10.90 -4.30
CA SER A 319 -11.47 11.37 -5.30
C SER A 319 -11.28 12.86 -5.65
N ASP A 320 -10.89 13.67 -4.67
CA ASP A 320 -10.56 15.08 -4.90
C ASP A 320 -9.30 15.22 -5.76
N PHE A 321 -8.29 14.36 -5.57
CA PHE A 321 -7.09 14.36 -6.42
C PHE A 321 -7.39 13.83 -7.83
N LYS A 322 -8.24 12.81 -7.98
CA LYS A 322 -8.71 12.38 -9.32
C LYS A 322 -9.42 13.51 -10.05
N TYR A 323 -10.32 14.21 -9.36
CA TYR A 323 -10.98 15.40 -9.93
C TYR A 323 -9.98 16.48 -10.34
N PHE A 324 -8.91 16.68 -9.56
CA PHE A 324 -7.87 17.63 -9.91
C PHE A 324 -7.19 17.29 -11.24
N VAL A 325 -6.85 16.01 -11.43
CA VAL A 325 -6.23 15.54 -12.67
C VAL A 325 -7.20 15.64 -13.84
N ASP A 326 -8.40 15.11 -13.67
CA ASP A 326 -9.47 15.10 -14.67
C ASP A 326 -9.78 16.53 -15.17
N TYR A 327 -9.92 17.47 -14.24
CA TYR A 327 -10.20 18.86 -14.57
C TYR A 327 -9.07 19.50 -15.38
N LEU A 328 -7.80 19.23 -15.05
CA LEU A 328 -6.66 19.77 -15.80
C LEU A 328 -6.58 19.18 -17.22
N HIS A 329 -6.81 17.88 -17.38
CA HIS A 329 -6.87 17.23 -18.68
C HIS A 329 -7.97 17.82 -19.58
N GLN A 330 -9.17 18.06 -19.02
CA GLN A 330 -10.27 18.72 -19.74
C GLN A 330 -9.94 20.17 -20.17
N HIS A 331 -8.90 20.77 -19.58
CA HIS A 331 -8.39 22.10 -19.95
C HIS A 331 -7.07 22.04 -20.72
N GLY A 332 -6.69 20.85 -21.20
CA GLY A 332 -5.52 20.64 -22.04
C GLY A 332 -4.18 20.78 -21.33
N ILE A 333 -4.15 20.57 -20.01
CA ILE A 333 -2.94 20.66 -19.18
C ILE A 333 -2.54 19.27 -18.72
N GLY A 334 -1.37 18.81 -19.15
CA GLY A 334 -0.81 17.55 -18.70
C GLY A 334 -0.11 17.64 -17.35
N ILE A 335 0.08 16.51 -16.69
CA ILE A 335 0.62 16.46 -15.32
C ILE A 335 1.80 15.49 -15.26
N ILE A 336 2.96 16.04 -14.89
CA ILE A 336 4.13 15.26 -14.50
C ILE A 336 4.21 15.26 -12.97
N LEU A 337 4.43 14.10 -12.38
CA LEU A 337 4.56 13.93 -10.93
C LEU A 337 5.99 13.60 -10.55
N ASP A 338 6.55 14.33 -9.59
CA ASP A 338 7.76 13.92 -8.90
C ASP A 338 7.50 12.63 -8.12
N TRP A 339 8.18 11.58 -8.56
CA TRP A 339 8.09 10.24 -8.02
C TRP A 339 9.41 9.89 -7.34
N VAL A 340 9.34 9.33 -6.13
CA VAL A 340 10.49 9.22 -5.21
C VAL A 340 10.88 7.76 -4.95
N PRO A 341 11.41 7.03 -5.95
CA PRO A 341 11.84 5.64 -5.79
C PRO A 341 13.24 5.51 -5.18
N ALA A 342 13.98 6.61 -4.98
CA ALA A 342 15.39 6.56 -4.62
C ALA A 342 15.63 6.15 -3.16
N HIS A 343 14.72 6.53 -2.26
CA HIS A 343 14.87 6.36 -0.82
C HIS A 343 13.53 6.54 -0.08
N PHE A 344 13.51 6.20 1.21
CA PHE A 344 12.38 6.43 2.11
C PHE A 344 12.88 6.72 3.55
N PRO A 345 12.12 7.47 4.38
CA PRO A 345 12.59 7.86 5.71
C PRO A 345 12.52 6.71 6.73
N LYS A 346 13.16 6.89 7.89
CA LYS A 346 13.26 5.87 8.95
C LYS A 346 12.08 5.88 9.94
N ASP A 347 10.97 6.54 9.59
CA ASP A 347 9.78 6.61 10.42
C ASP A 347 9.26 5.21 10.80
N GLY A 348 9.13 4.96 12.10
CA GLY A 348 8.82 3.63 12.62
C GLY A 348 7.47 3.06 12.17
N HIS A 349 6.51 3.92 11.80
CA HIS A 349 5.21 3.51 11.29
C HIS A 349 5.24 3.07 9.81
N ALA A 350 6.28 3.41 9.06
CA ALA A 350 6.36 3.23 7.61
C ALA A 350 7.18 1.98 7.23
N LEU A 351 7.88 2.00 6.09
CA LEU A 351 8.52 0.82 5.49
C LEU A 351 9.77 0.31 6.23
N GLY A 352 10.44 1.14 7.04
CA GLY A 352 11.71 0.78 7.69
C GLY A 352 11.58 -0.39 8.65
N TYR A 353 12.45 -1.39 8.52
CA TYR A 353 12.49 -2.59 9.36
C TYR A 353 11.13 -3.30 9.50
N PHE A 354 10.36 -3.34 8.40
CA PHE A 354 8.91 -3.55 8.38
C PHE A 354 8.42 -4.75 9.21
N ASP A 355 9.05 -5.92 9.01
CA ASP A 355 8.66 -7.20 9.61
C ASP A 355 9.68 -7.70 10.65
N GLY A 356 10.49 -6.79 11.20
CA GLY A 356 11.63 -7.13 12.06
C GLY A 356 12.86 -7.61 11.28
N THR A 357 12.93 -7.31 9.99
CA THR A 357 14.13 -7.43 9.15
C THR A 357 14.27 -6.22 8.24
N HIS A 358 15.43 -6.06 7.62
CA HIS A 358 15.61 -5.17 6.47
C HIS A 358 14.88 -5.74 5.26
N LEU A 359 13.59 -5.39 5.16
CA LEU A 359 12.64 -5.95 4.20
C LEU A 359 12.67 -5.15 2.89
N TYR A 360 12.28 -3.87 2.99
CA TYR A 360 12.26 -2.94 1.86
C TYR A 360 13.63 -2.33 1.61
N GLU A 361 14.39 -2.06 2.66
CA GLU A 361 15.77 -1.59 2.62
C GLU A 361 16.79 -2.72 2.52
N HIS A 362 17.98 -2.40 2.01
CA HIS A 362 19.09 -3.36 2.01
C HIS A 362 19.70 -3.52 3.41
N ALA A 363 20.03 -4.74 3.82
CA ALA A 363 20.52 -5.03 5.17
C ALA A 363 21.94 -4.50 5.46
N ASP A 364 22.78 -4.42 4.44
CA ASP A 364 24.09 -3.76 4.54
C ASP A 364 23.90 -2.23 4.45
N PRO A 365 24.16 -1.46 5.52
CA PRO A 365 23.92 -0.02 5.55
C PRO A 365 24.78 0.74 4.53
N ARG A 366 25.90 0.17 4.06
CA ARG A 366 26.73 0.76 2.99
C ARG A 366 26.00 0.82 1.64
N GLN A 367 24.93 0.02 1.49
CA GLN A 367 24.07 -0.02 0.31
C GLN A 367 22.61 0.37 0.64
N GLY A 368 22.22 0.26 1.92
CA GLY A 368 20.85 0.44 2.39
C GLY A 368 20.55 1.80 3.02
N GLU A 369 21.52 2.70 3.16
CA GLU A 369 21.30 4.01 3.78
C GLU A 369 21.98 5.15 3.03
N HIS A 370 21.30 6.29 2.89
CA HIS A 370 21.94 7.55 2.49
C HIS A 370 22.49 8.26 3.74
N PRO A 371 23.82 8.35 3.91
CA PRO A 371 24.41 8.84 5.16
C PRO A 371 24.10 10.32 5.42
N ASP A 372 24.10 11.16 4.39
CA ASP A 372 23.86 12.61 4.56
C ASP A 372 22.37 12.94 4.74
N TRP A 373 21.47 12.07 4.27
CA TRP A 373 20.01 12.30 4.35
C TRP A 373 19.38 11.63 5.56
N GLY A 374 20.05 10.62 6.13
CA GLY A 374 19.50 9.83 7.24
C GLY A 374 18.31 8.95 6.84
N THR A 375 18.22 8.57 5.56
CA THR A 375 17.11 7.77 5.00
C THR A 375 17.56 6.38 4.56
N TYR A 376 16.62 5.45 4.40
CA TYR A 376 16.87 4.13 3.84
C TYR A 376 16.82 4.13 2.31
N ILE A 377 17.57 3.22 1.69
CA ILE A 377 17.58 2.96 0.23
C ILE A 377 16.86 1.64 -0.01
N PHE A 378 15.97 1.61 -1.00
CA PHE A 378 15.28 0.39 -1.40
C PHE A 378 16.25 -0.70 -1.88
N ASN A 379 15.97 -1.95 -1.52
CA ASN A 379 16.67 -3.11 -2.03
C ASN A 379 16.12 -3.48 -3.43
N TYR A 380 16.57 -2.77 -4.47
CA TYR A 380 16.13 -2.97 -5.85
C TYR A 380 16.36 -4.39 -6.39
N GLY A 381 17.28 -5.15 -5.79
CA GLY A 381 17.56 -6.54 -6.15
C GLY A 381 16.50 -7.52 -5.68
N ARG A 382 15.64 -7.13 -4.72
CA ARG A 382 14.58 -7.98 -4.18
C ARG A 382 13.31 -7.88 -5.01
N ASN A 383 12.78 -9.03 -5.42
CA ASN A 383 11.65 -9.12 -6.36
C ASN A 383 10.42 -8.32 -5.89
N GLU A 384 9.99 -8.51 -4.66
CA GLU A 384 8.78 -7.90 -4.13
C GLU A 384 8.95 -6.38 -3.92
N VAL A 385 10.16 -5.93 -3.59
CA VAL A 385 10.50 -4.50 -3.46
C VAL A 385 10.52 -3.82 -4.83
N ARG A 386 11.16 -4.46 -5.82
CA ARG A 386 11.13 -4.00 -7.20
C ARG A 386 9.70 -3.93 -7.74
N ASN A 387 8.88 -4.95 -7.45
CA ASN A 387 7.48 -4.99 -7.83
C ASN A 387 6.66 -3.91 -7.13
N PHE A 388 6.89 -3.64 -5.84
CA PHE A 388 6.27 -2.55 -5.10
C PHE A 388 6.47 -1.20 -5.81
N LEU A 389 7.69 -0.91 -6.27
CA LEU A 389 7.99 0.34 -6.97
C LEU A 389 7.42 0.38 -8.39
N ILE A 390 7.57 -0.70 -9.18
CA ILE A 390 7.01 -0.75 -10.54
C ILE A 390 5.49 -0.63 -10.52
N SER A 391 4.82 -1.35 -9.61
CA SER A 391 3.37 -1.28 -9.46
C SER A 391 2.93 0.10 -8.98
N ASN A 392 3.75 0.79 -8.17
CA ASN A 392 3.47 2.15 -7.73
C ASN A 392 3.57 3.18 -8.86
N ALA A 393 4.55 3.05 -9.74
CA ALA A 393 4.63 3.90 -10.94
C ALA A 393 3.38 3.72 -11.82
N LEU A 394 2.98 2.47 -12.07
CA LEU A 394 1.77 2.18 -12.83
C LEU A 394 0.49 2.65 -12.12
N PHE A 395 0.45 2.58 -10.79
CA PHE A 395 -0.67 3.08 -10.00
C PHE A 395 -0.95 4.56 -10.28
N TRP A 396 0.07 5.43 -10.23
CA TRP A 396 -0.12 6.85 -10.55
C TRP A 396 -0.58 7.07 -12.01
N LEU A 397 0.01 6.35 -12.95
CA LEU A 397 -0.27 6.51 -14.38
C LEU A 397 -1.64 5.94 -14.81
N LYS A 398 -2.15 4.93 -14.11
CA LYS A 398 -3.38 4.20 -14.46
C LYS A 398 -4.57 4.55 -13.58
N GLU A 399 -4.36 4.69 -12.27
CA GLU A 399 -5.44 4.94 -11.31
C GLU A 399 -5.75 6.44 -11.19
N TYR A 400 -4.73 7.28 -11.34
CA TYR A 400 -4.82 8.74 -11.27
C TYR A 400 -4.54 9.45 -12.60
N HIS A 401 -4.39 8.69 -13.69
CA HIS A 401 -4.18 9.20 -15.05
C HIS A 401 -2.98 10.15 -15.26
N ILE A 402 -2.01 10.20 -14.32
CA ILE A 402 -0.80 11.03 -14.45
C ILE A 402 -0.09 10.77 -15.80
N ASP A 403 0.42 11.82 -16.45
CA ASP A 403 1.00 11.76 -17.79
C ASP A 403 2.51 11.48 -17.81
N GLY A 404 3.19 11.73 -16.69
CA GLY A 404 4.59 11.39 -16.59
C GLY A 404 5.11 11.37 -15.17
N LEU A 405 6.27 10.75 -15.01
CA LEU A 405 6.96 10.64 -13.72
C LEU A 405 8.35 11.25 -13.83
N ARG A 406 8.68 12.18 -12.94
CA ARG A 406 10.04 12.72 -12.80
C ARG A 406 10.72 12.09 -11.60
N VAL A 407 11.93 11.56 -11.80
CA VAL A 407 12.75 10.96 -10.76
C VAL A 407 13.88 11.93 -10.41
N ASP A 408 13.84 12.43 -9.18
CA ASP A 408 14.91 13.23 -8.57
C ASP A 408 16.12 12.37 -8.21
N ALA A 409 17.30 12.97 -8.24
CA ALA A 409 18.54 12.41 -7.71
C ALA A 409 18.87 11.00 -8.22
N VAL A 410 18.71 10.73 -9.52
CA VAL A 410 18.99 9.40 -10.12
C VAL A 410 20.43 8.93 -9.83
N ALA A 411 21.36 9.87 -9.71
CA ALA A 411 22.74 9.59 -9.29
C ALA A 411 22.83 8.85 -7.94
N SER A 412 21.92 9.13 -7.01
CA SER A 412 21.88 8.48 -5.69
C SER A 412 21.52 7.00 -5.77
N MET A 413 20.82 6.61 -6.85
CA MET A 413 20.40 5.24 -7.08
C MET A 413 21.47 4.43 -7.80
N ILE A 414 22.11 4.99 -8.83
CA ILE A 414 23.00 4.27 -9.74
C ILE A 414 24.45 4.13 -9.25
N TYR A 415 24.84 4.85 -8.20
CA TYR A 415 26.19 4.79 -7.64
C TYR A 415 26.19 4.23 -6.21
N LEU A 416 26.95 3.17 -5.99
CA LEU A 416 27.17 2.54 -4.68
C LEU A 416 28.00 3.44 -3.74
N ASP A 417 28.77 4.37 -4.29
CA ASP A 417 29.61 5.33 -3.56
C ASP A 417 28.99 6.72 -3.42
N TYR A 418 27.73 6.91 -3.82
CA TYR A 418 27.05 8.21 -3.70
C TYR A 418 27.06 8.73 -2.26
N SER A 419 27.67 9.92 -2.05
CA SER A 419 27.86 10.55 -0.74
C SER A 419 28.63 9.70 0.28
N ARG A 420 29.53 8.81 -0.18
CA ARG A 420 30.35 7.95 0.69
C ARG A 420 31.83 8.18 0.46
N LYS A 421 32.65 8.03 1.50
CA LYS A 421 34.11 8.09 1.40
C LYS A 421 34.68 6.72 1.06
N ASP A 422 35.96 6.69 0.67
CA ASP A 422 36.71 5.46 0.50
C ASP A 422 36.65 4.59 1.76
N GLY A 423 36.27 3.31 1.59
CA GLY A 423 36.08 2.36 2.68
C GLY A 423 34.70 2.35 3.31
N GLU A 424 33.81 3.30 2.97
CA GLU A 424 32.43 3.36 3.45
C GLU A 424 31.41 2.75 2.47
N TRP A 425 31.86 2.23 1.33
CA TRP A 425 31.04 1.56 0.31
C TRP A 425 31.66 0.23 -0.14
N VAL A 426 30.91 -0.58 -0.88
CA VAL A 426 31.38 -1.85 -1.47
C VAL A 426 31.14 -1.89 -2.97
N PRO A 427 32.09 -2.41 -3.77
CA PRO A 427 31.93 -2.50 -5.21
C PRO A 427 30.91 -3.57 -5.61
N ASN A 428 30.39 -3.43 -6.83
CA ASN A 428 29.58 -4.46 -7.47
C ASN A 428 30.40 -5.72 -7.79
N GLU A 429 29.73 -6.76 -8.28
CA GLU A 429 30.35 -8.05 -8.61
C GLU A 429 31.44 -7.97 -9.71
N HIS A 430 31.53 -6.85 -10.43
CA HIS A 430 32.55 -6.58 -11.45
C HIS A 430 33.66 -5.62 -10.98
N GLY A 431 33.61 -5.18 -9.71
CA GLY A 431 34.62 -4.30 -9.11
C GLY A 431 34.38 -2.80 -9.33
N GLY A 432 33.27 -2.41 -9.96
CA GLY A 432 32.89 -1.01 -10.19
C GLY A 432 31.97 -0.44 -9.10
N ASN A 433 31.64 0.85 -9.22
CA ASN A 433 30.73 1.56 -8.30
C ASN A 433 29.30 1.63 -8.81
N GLU A 434 28.99 1.02 -9.96
CA GLU A 434 27.64 1.00 -10.52
C GLU A 434 26.72 0.10 -9.69
N ASN A 435 25.58 0.62 -9.26
CA ASN A 435 24.54 -0.16 -8.62
C ASN A 435 23.71 -0.90 -9.69
N LEU A 436 24.17 -2.10 -10.04
CA LEU A 436 23.58 -2.91 -11.12
C LEU A 436 22.09 -3.22 -10.89
N ALA A 437 21.67 -3.41 -9.64
CA ALA A 437 20.27 -3.68 -9.31
C ALA A 437 19.38 -2.45 -9.56
N ALA A 438 19.83 -1.25 -9.18
CA ALA A 438 19.09 -0.02 -9.46
C ALA A 438 19.03 0.28 -10.97
N ILE A 439 20.14 0.05 -11.70
CA ILE A 439 20.18 0.21 -13.17
C ILE A 439 19.21 -0.76 -13.86
N ALA A 440 19.20 -2.03 -13.43
CA ALA A 440 18.27 -3.03 -13.96
C ALA A 440 16.81 -2.66 -13.66
N PHE A 441 16.53 -2.22 -12.44
CA PHE A 441 15.21 -1.73 -12.03
C PHE A 441 14.73 -0.57 -12.90
N MET A 442 15.55 0.47 -13.12
CA MET A 442 15.12 1.62 -13.93
C MET A 442 14.88 1.25 -15.39
N ARG A 443 15.69 0.35 -15.96
CA ARG A 443 15.45 -0.15 -17.32
C ARG A 443 14.12 -0.89 -17.40
N GLU A 444 13.88 -1.81 -16.46
CA GLU A 444 12.61 -2.57 -16.38
C GLU A 444 11.41 -1.63 -16.18
N LEU A 445 11.53 -0.66 -15.27
CA LEU A 445 10.52 0.36 -15.01
C LEU A 445 10.16 1.11 -16.30
N ASN A 446 11.14 1.67 -17.00
CA ASN A 446 10.90 2.47 -18.19
C ASN A 446 10.30 1.63 -19.33
N GLU A 447 10.76 0.39 -19.52
CA GLU A 447 10.16 -0.55 -20.47
C GLU A 447 8.68 -0.84 -20.14
N ILE A 448 8.36 -1.04 -18.86
CA ILE A 448 7.00 -1.32 -18.41
C ILE A 448 6.12 -0.08 -18.52
N VAL A 449 6.58 1.10 -18.09
CA VAL A 449 5.82 2.36 -18.18
C VAL A 449 5.45 2.64 -19.64
N HIS A 450 6.41 2.59 -20.56
CA HIS A 450 6.13 2.86 -21.97
C HIS A 450 5.24 1.79 -22.64
N ARG A 451 5.23 0.56 -22.11
CA ARG A 451 4.34 -0.51 -22.61
C ARG A 451 2.92 -0.41 -22.05
N GLU A 452 2.79 -0.24 -20.74
CA GLU A 452 1.51 -0.29 -20.05
C GLU A 452 0.78 1.06 -20.10
N ALA A 453 1.50 2.19 -20.13
CA ALA A 453 0.94 3.54 -20.25
C ALA A 453 1.49 4.27 -21.49
N PRO A 454 1.04 3.91 -22.71
CA PRO A 454 1.50 4.56 -23.94
C PRO A 454 1.33 6.08 -23.89
N GLY A 455 2.32 6.80 -24.42
CA GLY A 455 2.37 8.26 -24.40
C GLY A 455 2.83 8.87 -23.07
N ALA A 456 2.80 8.12 -21.97
CA ALA A 456 3.36 8.60 -20.71
C ALA A 456 4.88 8.72 -20.82
N VAL A 457 5.43 9.73 -20.13
CA VAL A 457 6.87 10.04 -20.16
C VAL A 457 7.53 9.82 -18.82
N THR A 458 8.82 9.51 -18.85
CA THR A 458 9.66 9.50 -17.66
C THR A 458 10.79 10.50 -17.81
N VAL A 459 11.03 11.26 -16.76
CA VAL A 459 12.03 12.35 -16.71
C VAL A 459 13.04 12.03 -15.62
N ALA A 460 14.33 12.18 -15.93
CA ALA A 460 15.40 11.99 -14.95
C ALA A 460 16.13 13.30 -14.64
N GLU A 461 16.36 13.57 -13.35
CA GLU A 461 17.45 14.43 -12.90
C GLU A 461 18.67 13.55 -12.59
N GLU A 462 19.76 13.75 -13.32
CA GLU A 462 21.01 13.00 -13.15
C GLU A 462 22.20 13.94 -13.34
N SER A 463 23.02 14.06 -12.30
CA SER A 463 24.00 15.13 -12.13
C SER A 463 25.47 14.70 -12.19
N THR A 464 25.76 13.47 -12.60
CA THR A 464 27.14 12.93 -12.71
C THR A 464 27.57 12.60 -14.15
N ALA A 465 26.80 13.07 -15.13
CA ALA A 465 27.05 12.87 -16.56
C ALA A 465 27.01 11.39 -17.01
N TRP A 466 26.14 10.58 -16.38
CA TRP A 466 25.86 9.23 -16.86
C TRP A 466 25.43 9.28 -18.34
N ALA A 467 26.03 8.43 -19.16
CA ALA A 467 25.75 8.41 -20.59
C ALA A 467 24.38 7.77 -20.86
N MET A 468 23.69 8.24 -21.90
CA MET A 468 22.49 7.57 -22.43
C MET A 468 21.31 7.44 -21.42
N VAL A 469 21.20 8.35 -20.45
CA VAL A 469 20.06 8.41 -19.50
C VAL A 469 18.73 8.41 -20.26
N SER A 470 18.57 9.33 -21.21
CA SER A 470 17.35 9.47 -22.03
C SER A 470 17.47 8.78 -23.40
N ARG A 471 17.94 7.52 -23.41
CA ARG A 471 18.02 6.66 -24.60
C ARG A 471 17.34 5.31 -24.33
N PRO A 472 16.86 4.62 -25.38
CA PRO A 472 16.21 3.32 -25.22
C PRO A 472 17.10 2.28 -24.54
N THR A 473 16.49 1.38 -23.77
CA THR A 473 17.19 0.33 -23.03
C THR A 473 17.91 -0.67 -23.95
N TYR A 474 17.35 -0.98 -25.12
CA TYR A 474 17.93 -1.90 -26.10
C TYR A 474 19.22 -1.38 -26.77
N VAL A 475 19.55 -0.09 -26.64
CA VAL A 475 20.86 0.48 -27.04
C VAL A 475 21.77 0.76 -25.83
N GLY A 476 21.40 0.27 -24.65
CA GLY A 476 22.17 0.42 -23.40
C GLY A 476 21.79 1.64 -22.57
N GLY A 477 20.76 2.41 -22.93
CA GLY A 477 20.28 3.53 -22.12
C GLY A 477 19.54 3.11 -20.85
N LEU A 478 19.16 4.10 -20.04
CA LEU A 478 18.31 3.87 -18.85
C LEU A 478 16.81 3.82 -19.20
N GLY A 479 16.43 4.29 -20.39
CA GLY A 479 15.06 4.24 -20.88
C GLY A 479 14.21 5.48 -20.60
N PHE A 480 14.76 6.53 -19.97
CA PHE A 480 14.00 7.76 -19.74
C PHE A 480 13.65 8.47 -21.04
N THR A 481 12.50 9.16 -21.07
CA THR A 481 12.13 10.01 -22.21
C THR A 481 12.95 11.30 -22.24
N PHE A 482 13.04 11.97 -21.09
CA PHE A 482 13.77 13.23 -20.93
C PHE A 482 14.80 13.15 -19.83
N LYS A 483 15.82 14.02 -19.91
CA LYS A 483 16.78 14.27 -18.84
C LYS A 483 16.88 15.77 -18.61
N TRP A 484 16.79 16.22 -17.36
CA TRP A 484 17.09 17.60 -17.00
C TRP A 484 18.53 17.97 -17.34
N ASN A 485 18.72 19.09 -18.03
CA ASN A 485 20.04 19.58 -18.40
C ASN A 485 20.62 20.47 -17.29
N MET A 486 21.09 19.85 -16.21
CA MET A 486 21.62 20.55 -15.02
C MET A 486 22.80 21.50 -15.29
N GLY A 487 23.52 21.30 -16.40
CA GLY A 487 24.70 22.12 -16.73
C GLY A 487 24.39 23.37 -17.55
N TRP A 488 23.24 23.42 -18.23
CA TRP A 488 22.74 24.61 -18.91
C TRP A 488 22.08 25.53 -17.88
#